data_AF-A0AAD5Y367-F1
#
_entry.id   AF-A0AAD5Y367-F1
#
_cell.length_a   1.000
_cell.length_b   1.000
_cell.length_c   1.000
_cell.angle_alpha   90.00
_cell.angle_beta   90.00
_cell.angle_gamma   90.00
#
_symmetry.space_group_name_H-M   'P 1'
#
loop_
_entity.id
_entity.type
_entity.pdbx_description
1 polymer ?
#
loop_
_entity_poly.entity_id
_entity_poly.type
_entity_poly.pdbx_seq_one_letter_code
_entity_poly.pdbx_strand_id
1 'polypeptide(L)'
;MLVLISTVSALSIYKRGIDCQGAPYCGVLALEAGRGSGNYNQPTPMVHGLWPEVGNFGNSQCAGGDVNAPVALASCYNDLTFQTNEWQKHGVCGAKDPSSFFTQVCALAAGPLQTLSQLRQQGLSIQQMAAHFTGVYAAVSATDSIELYACAGSDLVWRLADISQFNSACAI
;
A
#
# COMPACT_ATOMS: atom_id res chain seq x y z
N MET A 1 -24.32 36.22 2.08
CA MET A 1 -24.16 34.76 2.19
C MET A 1 -22.66 34.48 2.20
N LEU A 2 -22.08 34.22 3.38
CA LEU A 2 -20.64 34.03 3.55
C LEU A 2 -20.32 32.54 3.33
N VAL A 3 -19.47 32.21 2.36
CA VAL A 3 -18.95 30.85 2.16
C VAL A 3 -17.76 30.67 3.10
N LEU A 4 -17.93 29.83 4.12
CA LEU A 4 -16.84 29.40 4.99
C LEU A 4 -15.97 28.41 4.21
N ILE A 5 -14.78 28.87 3.80
CA ILE A 5 -13.72 27.99 3.31
C ILE A 5 -13.17 27.26 4.54
N SER A 6 -13.56 25.99 4.70
CA SER A 6 -12.99 25.11 5.71
C SER A 6 -11.55 24.78 5.31
N THR A 7 -10.60 25.44 5.95
CA THR A 7 -9.19 25.05 5.90
C THR A 7 -9.03 23.75 6.68
N VAL A 8 -8.83 22.64 5.97
CA VAL A 8 -8.41 21.38 6.60
C VAL A 8 -7.03 21.61 7.19
N SER A 9 -6.95 21.65 8.52
CA SER A 9 -5.69 21.76 9.23
C SER A 9 -4.83 20.53 8.94
N ALA A 10 -3.58 20.75 8.52
CA ALA A 10 -2.57 19.70 8.44
C ALA A 10 -2.29 19.20 9.86
N LEU A 11 -3.04 18.18 10.29
CA LEU A 11 -2.74 17.43 11.48
C LEU A 11 -1.42 16.69 11.23
N SER A 12 -0.38 17.12 11.93
CA SER A 12 0.81 16.31 12.17
C SER A 12 0.36 15.09 13.00
N ILE A 13 0.02 14.01 12.29
CA ILE A 13 -0.34 12.73 12.89
C ILE A 13 0.99 12.08 13.26
N TYR A 14 1.30 12.02 14.56
CA TYR A 14 2.10 10.92 15.10
C TYR A 14 1.52 9.66 14.47
N LYS A 15 2.23 8.94 13.57
CA LYS A 15 1.75 7.70 12.94
C LYS A 15 1.37 6.75 14.09
N ARG A 16 0.11 6.77 14.51
CA ARG A 16 -0.47 5.71 15.32
C ARG A 16 -0.53 4.52 14.39
N GLY A 17 -0.06 3.38 14.88
CA GLY A 17 -0.13 2.16 14.10
C GLY A 17 -1.56 1.86 13.62
N ILE A 18 -1.69 1.10 12.53
CA ILE A 18 -2.98 0.72 11.98
C ILE A 18 -3.65 -0.30 12.92
N ASP A 19 -4.89 -0.02 13.30
CA ASP A 19 -5.77 -0.99 13.96
C ASP A 19 -6.60 -1.70 12.90
N CYS A 20 -6.49 -3.03 12.81
CA CYS A 20 -7.16 -3.85 11.82
C CYS A 20 -8.68 -3.98 12.02
N GLN A 21 -9.26 -3.38 13.07
CA GLN A 21 -10.72 -3.33 13.28
C GLN A 21 -11.40 -4.72 13.21
N GLY A 22 -10.70 -5.76 13.68
CA GLY A 22 -11.18 -7.14 13.69
C GLY A 22 -10.76 -8.00 12.49
N ALA A 23 -10.16 -7.43 11.44
CA ALA A 23 -9.50 -8.23 10.41
C ALA A 23 -8.22 -8.88 11.00
N PRO A 24 -7.92 -10.16 10.71
CA PRO A 24 -6.69 -10.81 11.14
C PRO A 24 -5.41 -10.11 10.64
N TYR A 25 -5.43 -9.62 9.41
CA TYR A 25 -4.31 -8.92 8.80
C TYR A 25 -4.75 -7.59 8.23
N CYS A 26 -3.93 -6.56 8.43
CA CYS A 26 -4.07 -5.27 7.77
C CYS A 26 -2.73 -4.62 7.50
N GLY A 27 -2.74 -3.61 6.64
CA GLY A 27 -1.55 -2.89 6.23
C GLY A 27 -1.83 -1.88 5.14
N VAL A 28 -0.80 -1.56 4.38
CA VAL A 28 -0.89 -0.61 3.26
C VAL A 28 -0.29 -1.15 1.99
N LEU A 29 -0.96 -0.91 0.87
CA LEU A 29 -0.38 -1.02 -0.47
C LEU A 29 0.25 0.34 -0.82
N ALA A 30 1.57 0.39 -0.91
CA ALA A 30 2.34 1.58 -1.27
C ALA A 30 2.63 1.58 -2.78
N LEU A 31 2.25 2.69 -3.43
CA LEU A 31 2.37 2.88 -4.88
C LEU A 31 3.10 4.19 -5.16
N GLU A 32 4.12 4.13 -6.00
CA GLU A 32 4.89 5.30 -6.42
C GLU A 32 4.30 5.88 -7.69
N ALA A 33 4.09 7.20 -7.73
CA ALA A 33 3.76 7.90 -8.98
C ALA A 33 5.01 8.12 -9.87
N GLY A 34 6.21 7.75 -9.39
CA GLY A 34 7.44 7.74 -10.17
C GLY A 34 8.01 9.14 -10.45
N ARG A 35 7.71 10.15 -9.63
CA ARG A 35 8.37 11.47 -9.70
C ARG A 35 9.14 11.80 -8.41
N GLY A 36 9.33 10.83 -7.52
CA GLY A 36 10.18 10.99 -6.36
C GLY A 36 11.65 11.14 -6.77
N SER A 37 12.54 11.33 -5.81
CA SER A 37 13.98 11.42 -6.07
C SER A 37 14.68 10.05 -5.97
N GLY A 38 15.86 9.90 -6.58
CA GLY A 38 16.64 8.65 -6.49
C GLY A 38 15.86 7.42 -6.96
N ASN A 39 15.77 6.40 -6.10
CA ASN A 39 15.09 5.13 -6.40
C ASN A 39 13.56 5.28 -6.62
N TYR A 40 12.98 6.40 -6.20
CA TYR A 40 11.55 6.72 -6.38
C TYR A 40 11.27 7.45 -7.71
N ASN A 41 12.31 7.73 -8.50
CA ASN A 41 12.17 8.32 -9.83
C ASN A 41 12.05 7.22 -10.88
N GLN A 42 10.85 7.04 -11.42
CA GLN A 42 10.53 5.91 -12.29
C GLN A 42 9.88 6.41 -13.58
N PRO A 43 10.14 5.77 -14.74
CA PRO A 43 9.55 6.20 -16.00
C PRO A 43 8.03 6.10 -16.01
N THR A 44 7.44 5.23 -15.17
CA THR A 44 6.00 5.05 -14.97
C THR A 44 5.69 4.83 -13.49
N PRO A 45 4.44 5.05 -13.04
CA PRO A 45 4.03 4.60 -11.71
C PRO A 45 4.29 3.11 -11.51
N MET A 46 4.64 2.71 -10.29
CA MET A 46 4.94 1.32 -9.96
C MET A 46 4.61 0.97 -8.52
N VAL A 47 4.61 -0.34 -8.24
CA VAL A 47 4.47 -0.84 -6.88
C VAL A 47 5.75 -0.56 -6.10
N HIS A 48 5.61 -0.02 -4.88
CA HIS A 48 6.67 -0.11 -3.89
C HIS A 48 6.54 -1.44 -3.15
N GLY A 49 5.42 -1.65 -2.45
CA GLY A 49 5.18 -2.87 -1.70
C GLY A 49 3.80 -2.94 -1.05
N LEU A 50 3.49 -4.09 -0.47
CA LEU A 50 2.38 -4.28 0.45
C LEU A 50 2.99 -4.55 1.82
N TRP A 51 2.63 -3.74 2.80
CA TRP A 51 3.26 -3.73 4.11
C TRP A 51 2.23 -4.04 5.18
N PRO A 52 2.18 -5.29 5.67
CA PRO A 52 1.45 -5.63 6.87
C PRO A 52 1.97 -4.80 8.04
N GLU A 53 1.08 -4.05 8.67
CA GLU A 53 1.45 -3.11 9.73
C GLU A 53 1.46 -3.84 11.08
N VAL A 54 2.59 -4.50 11.36
CA VAL A 54 2.81 -5.34 12.54
C VAL A 54 3.59 -4.60 13.64
N GLY A 55 3.45 -5.04 14.89
CA GLY A 55 4.26 -4.56 16.02
C GLY A 55 4.06 -3.08 16.31
N ASN A 56 5.13 -2.29 16.21
CA ASN A 56 5.06 -0.84 16.47
C ASN A 56 4.24 -0.07 15.43
N PHE A 57 3.94 -0.68 14.28
CA PHE A 57 3.20 -0.05 13.21
C PHE A 57 1.72 -0.44 13.17
N GLY A 58 1.27 -1.38 13.99
CA GLY A 58 -0.13 -1.80 14.04
C GLY A 58 -0.35 -3.14 14.72
N ASN A 59 -1.60 -3.61 14.73
CA ASN A 59 -2.00 -4.87 15.35
C ASN A 59 -2.26 -6.00 14.33
N SER A 60 -1.75 -5.86 13.10
CA SER A 60 -1.80 -6.92 12.10
C SER A 60 -1.08 -8.17 12.59
N GLN A 61 -1.65 -9.34 12.31
CA GLN A 61 -0.94 -10.60 12.51
C GLN A 61 0.22 -10.74 11.51
N CYS A 62 1.20 -11.58 11.83
CA CYS A 62 2.26 -11.94 10.89
C CYS A 62 1.99 -13.34 10.34
N ALA A 63 1.84 -13.46 9.02
CA ALA A 63 1.64 -14.75 8.35
C ALA A 63 2.82 -15.70 8.61
N GLY A 64 4.05 -15.21 8.74
CA GLY A 64 5.22 -16.04 9.05
C GLY A 64 5.66 -16.94 7.89
N GLY A 65 5.80 -16.36 6.70
CA GLY A 65 6.47 -16.99 5.56
C GLY A 65 7.98 -17.13 5.78
N ASP A 66 8.63 -17.98 4.96
CA ASP A 66 10.08 -18.17 5.02
C ASP A 66 10.82 -16.97 4.41
N VAL A 67 11.59 -16.26 5.24
CA VAL A 67 12.40 -15.09 4.86
C VAL A 67 13.43 -15.40 3.77
N ASN A 68 13.86 -16.66 3.65
CA ASN A 68 14.84 -17.10 2.65
C ASN A 68 14.19 -17.78 1.44
N ALA A 69 12.85 -17.80 1.34
CA ALA A 69 12.16 -18.38 0.21
C ALA A 69 12.63 -17.72 -1.10
N PRO A 70 12.94 -18.51 -2.15
CA PRO A 70 13.33 -17.97 -3.45
C PRO A 70 12.25 -17.06 -4.03
N VAL A 71 12.64 -15.85 -4.42
CA VAL A 71 11.76 -14.88 -5.07
C VAL A 71 12.01 -14.88 -6.57
N ALA A 72 10.94 -14.95 -7.36
CA ALA A 72 10.98 -14.72 -8.80
C ALA A 72 10.43 -13.31 -9.11
N LEU A 73 11.00 -12.65 -10.13
CA LEU A 73 10.59 -11.30 -10.51
C LEU A 73 9.12 -11.32 -10.97
N ALA A 74 8.26 -10.61 -10.24
CA ALA A 74 6.85 -10.50 -10.54
C ALA A 74 6.60 -9.40 -11.58
N SER A 75 5.51 -9.49 -12.33
CA SER A 75 5.25 -8.64 -13.50
C SER A 75 5.07 -7.15 -13.18
N CYS A 76 4.73 -6.80 -11.93
CA CYS A 76 4.59 -5.42 -11.48
C CYS A 76 5.87 -4.83 -10.86
N TYR A 77 6.96 -5.61 -10.84
CA TYR A 77 8.28 -5.19 -10.39
C TYR A 77 9.27 -5.23 -11.56
N ASN A 78 10.31 -4.40 -11.51
CA ASN A 78 11.37 -4.32 -12.51
C ASN A 78 12.76 -4.63 -11.94
N ASP A 79 12.89 -4.81 -10.62
CA ASP A 79 14.14 -5.08 -9.92
C ASP A 79 13.94 -6.23 -8.93
N LEU A 80 14.64 -7.34 -9.16
CA LEU A 80 14.54 -8.54 -8.33
C LEU A 80 15.15 -8.35 -6.94
N THR A 81 16.20 -7.54 -6.82
CA THR A 81 16.86 -7.27 -5.54
C THR A 81 15.93 -6.48 -4.64
N PHE A 82 15.28 -5.46 -5.18
CA PHE A 82 14.26 -4.67 -4.50
C PHE A 82 13.07 -5.53 -4.10
N GLN A 83 12.50 -6.32 -5.02
CA GLN A 83 11.39 -7.22 -4.71
C GLN A 83 11.76 -8.25 -3.63
N THR A 84 12.99 -8.77 -3.65
CA THR A 84 13.49 -9.69 -2.61
C THR A 84 13.56 -8.99 -1.25
N ASN A 85 14.02 -7.73 -1.20
CA ASN A 85 14.01 -6.94 0.02
C ASN A 85 12.59 -6.67 0.53
N GLU A 86 11.62 -6.43 -0.36
CA GLU A 86 10.20 -6.28 0.02
C GLU A 86 9.62 -7.56 0.63
N TRP A 87 9.96 -8.73 0.08
CA TRP A 87 9.59 -10.01 0.69
C TRP A 87 10.15 -10.13 2.10
N GLN A 88 11.47 -9.97 2.23
CA GLN A 88 12.18 -10.21 3.48
C GLN A 88 11.72 -9.28 4.61
N LYS A 89 11.39 -8.02 4.29
CA LYS A 89 10.97 -7.03 5.28
C LYS A 89 9.48 -7.07 5.57
N HIS A 90 8.65 -7.32 4.56
CA HIS A 90 7.21 -7.09 4.64
C HIS A 90 6.40 -8.31 4.22
N GLY A 91 6.76 -8.92 3.09
CA GLY A 91 6.01 -10.03 2.50
C GLY A 91 5.92 -11.27 3.39
N VAL A 92 6.95 -11.57 4.20
CA VAL A 92 6.91 -12.67 5.17
C VAL A 92 5.77 -12.57 6.19
N CYS A 93 5.28 -11.37 6.49
CA CYS A 93 4.10 -11.20 7.33
C CYS A 93 2.80 -11.12 6.53
N GLY A 94 2.88 -11.01 5.20
CA GLY A 94 1.74 -10.89 4.30
C GLY A 94 1.24 -12.21 3.73
N ALA A 95 2.14 -13.18 3.53
CA ALA A 95 1.75 -14.51 3.06
C ALA A 95 2.73 -15.59 3.55
N LYS A 96 2.40 -16.84 3.25
CA LYS A 96 3.29 -17.99 3.51
C LYS A 96 4.34 -18.20 2.41
N ASP A 97 4.03 -17.78 1.18
CA ASP A 97 4.88 -17.98 0.02
C ASP A 97 5.02 -16.69 -0.83
N PRO A 98 6.21 -16.41 -1.39
CA PRO A 98 6.44 -15.19 -2.18
C PRO A 98 5.60 -15.13 -3.47
N SER A 99 5.36 -16.28 -4.11
CA SER A 99 4.68 -16.31 -5.41
C SER A 99 3.23 -15.86 -5.30
N SER A 100 2.49 -16.39 -4.33
CA SER A 100 1.13 -15.97 -3.99
C SER A 100 1.11 -14.52 -3.54
N PHE A 101 2.05 -14.12 -2.67
CA PHE A 101 2.15 -12.74 -2.19
C PHE A 101 2.27 -11.75 -3.35
N PHE A 102 3.27 -11.91 -4.22
CA PHE A 102 3.48 -10.95 -5.30
C PHE A 102 2.41 -11.04 -6.40
N THR A 103 1.79 -12.21 -6.60
CA THR A 103 0.60 -12.32 -7.47
C THR A 103 -0.53 -11.43 -6.95
N GLN A 104 -0.81 -11.48 -5.65
CA GLN A 104 -1.83 -10.64 -5.02
C GLN A 104 -1.46 -9.16 -5.05
N VAL A 105 -0.21 -8.82 -4.74
CA VAL A 105 0.29 -7.43 -4.80
C VAL A 105 0.08 -6.83 -6.20
N CYS A 106 0.49 -7.55 -7.24
CA CYS A 106 0.30 -7.08 -8.61
C CYS A 106 -1.19 -6.95 -8.98
N ALA A 107 -2.04 -7.88 -8.54
CA ALA A 107 -3.48 -7.82 -8.79
C ALA A 107 -4.13 -6.61 -8.10
N LEU A 108 -3.78 -6.34 -6.84
CA LEU A 108 -4.29 -5.20 -6.07
C LEU A 108 -3.83 -3.86 -6.66
N ALA A 109 -2.58 -3.81 -7.15
CA ALA A 109 -1.98 -2.59 -7.67
C ALA A 109 -2.46 -2.23 -9.09
N ALA A 110 -2.92 -3.19 -9.89
CA ALA A 110 -3.21 -2.97 -11.31
C ALA A 110 -4.16 -1.79 -11.58
N GLY A 111 -5.32 -1.77 -10.92
CA GLY A 111 -6.29 -0.69 -11.03
C GLY A 111 -5.74 0.66 -10.54
N PRO A 112 -5.24 0.74 -9.29
CA PRO A 112 -4.64 1.96 -8.76
C PRO A 112 -3.48 2.53 -9.59
N LEU A 113 -2.59 1.69 -10.14
CA LEU A 113 -1.48 2.12 -10.99
C LEU A 113 -1.98 2.70 -12.32
N GLN A 114 -3.04 2.13 -12.90
CA GLN A 114 -3.67 2.70 -14.08
C GLN A 114 -4.20 4.12 -13.80
N THR A 115 -4.88 4.31 -12.66
CA THR A 115 -5.35 5.62 -12.21
C THR A 115 -4.20 6.58 -11.97
N LEU A 116 -3.15 6.19 -11.26
CA LEU A 116 -1.95 7.02 -11.04
C LEU A 116 -1.30 7.44 -12.36
N SER A 117 -1.22 6.53 -13.35
CA SER A 117 -0.64 6.84 -14.66
C SER A 117 -1.41 7.96 -15.37
N GLN A 118 -2.73 7.90 -15.36
CA GLN A 118 -3.59 8.94 -15.94
C GLN A 118 -3.44 10.29 -15.21
N LEU A 119 -3.47 10.28 -13.88
CA LEU A 119 -3.37 11.51 -13.09
C LEU A 119 -1.97 12.14 -13.16
N ARG A 120 -0.93 11.32 -13.28
CA ARG A 120 0.45 11.77 -13.53
C ARG A 120 0.57 12.49 -14.86
N GLN A 121 -0.06 11.97 -15.92
CA GLN A 121 -0.08 12.62 -17.23
C GLN A 121 -0.81 13.97 -17.21
N GLN A 122 -1.77 14.15 -16.31
CA GLN A 122 -2.46 15.43 -16.06
C GLN A 122 -1.62 16.41 -15.22
N GLY A 123 -0.45 16.01 -14.73
CA GLY A 123 0.44 16.86 -13.95
C GLY A 123 0.01 17.09 -12.50
N LEU A 124 -0.96 16.32 -11.98
CA LEU A 124 -1.45 16.49 -10.62
C LEU A 124 -0.38 16.18 -9.56
N SER A 125 -0.35 16.91 -8.45
CA SER A 125 0.51 16.56 -7.30
C SER A 125 0.01 15.29 -6.60
N ILE A 126 0.84 14.61 -5.81
CA ILE A 126 0.41 13.39 -5.10
C ILE A 126 -0.79 13.65 -4.16
N GLN A 127 -0.90 14.84 -3.56
CA GLN A 127 -2.06 15.23 -2.75
C GLN A 127 -3.33 15.35 -3.60
N GLN A 128 -3.22 15.91 -4.81
CA GLN A 128 -4.34 15.99 -5.73
C GLN A 128 -4.72 14.60 -6.24
N MET A 129 -3.74 13.74 -6.53
CA MET A 129 -4.00 12.36 -6.95
C MET A 129 -4.75 11.58 -5.88
N ALA A 130 -4.39 11.75 -4.61
CA ALA A 130 -5.02 11.04 -3.49
C ALA A 130 -6.54 11.24 -3.40
N ALA A 131 -7.06 12.39 -3.86
CA ALA A 131 -8.50 12.64 -3.90
C ALA A 131 -9.28 11.72 -4.87
N HIS A 132 -8.59 10.97 -5.73
CA HIS A 132 -9.19 10.02 -6.67
C HIS A 132 -9.23 8.58 -6.16
N PHE A 133 -8.77 8.34 -4.93
CA PHE A 133 -8.74 7.01 -4.32
C PHE A 133 -9.63 6.98 -3.08
N THR A 134 -10.27 5.83 -2.85
CA THR A 134 -10.90 5.49 -1.57
C THR A 134 -9.91 4.74 -0.69
N GLY A 135 -10.03 4.85 0.63
CA GLY A 135 -9.17 4.13 1.55
C GLY A 135 -7.71 4.60 1.52
N VAL A 136 -7.47 5.90 1.32
CA VAL A 136 -6.11 6.47 1.39
C VAL A 136 -5.67 6.52 2.84
N TYR A 137 -4.59 5.83 3.15
CA TYR A 137 -3.89 5.97 4.42
C TYR A 137 -2.99 7.21 4.42
N ALA A 138 -2.20 7.40 3.36
CA ALA A 138 -1.31 8.55 3.24
C ALA A 138 -0.99 8.91 1.78
N ALA A 139 -0.64 10.18 1.58
CA ALA A 139 -0.02 10.67 0.36
C ALA A 139 1.32 11.33 0.73
N VAL A 140 2.42 10.71 0.33
CA VAL A 140 3.77 11.00 0.82
C VAL A 140 4.55 11.80 -0.24
N SER A 141 4.70 13.11 -0.03
CA SER A 141 5.41 13.99 -0.98
C SER A 141 6.88 13.62 -1.18
N ALA A 142 7.55 13.15 -0.13
CA ALA A 142 8.99 12.89 -0.17
C ALA A 142 9.37 11.81 -1.20
N THR A 143 8.47 10.84 -1.39
CA THR A 143 8.63 9.70 -2.30
C THR A 143 7.67 9.77 -3.49
N ASP A 144 6.82 10.81 -3.56
CA ASP A 144 5.71 10.94 -4.52
C ASP A 144 4.87 9.65 -4.58
N SER A 145 4.44 9.18 -3.41
CA SER A 145 3.73 7.90 -3.26
C SER A 145 2.36 8.05 -2.62
N ILE A 146 1.46 7.12 -2.92
CA ILE A 146 0.19 6.94 -2.22
C ILE A 146 0.19 5.59 -1.48
N GLU A 147 -0.27 5.60 -0.24
CA GLU A 147 -0.43 4.41 0.60
C GLU A 147 -1.94 4.18 0.75
N LEU A 148 -2.43 3.03 0.26
CA LEU A 148 -3.84 2.63 0.33
C LEU A 148 -4.02 1.56 1.40
N TYR A 149 -5.04 1.69 2.25
CA TYR A 149 -5.40 0.66 3.22
C TYR A 149 -5.70 -0.67 2.53
N ALA A 150 -5.19 -1.75 3.14
CA ALA A 150 -5.44 -3.12 2.73
C ALA A 150 -5.68 -4.02 3.94
N CYS A 151 -6.50 -5.05 3.76
CA CYS A 151 -6.74 -6.08 4.78
C CYS A 151 -6.76 -7.49 4.17
N ALA A 152 -6.57 -8.50 5.01
CA ALA A 152 -6.81 -9.90 4.66
C ALA A 152 -7.46 -10.66 5.82
N GLY A 153 -8.25 -11.67 5.47
CA GLY A 153 -8.79 -12.63 6.42
C GLY A 153 -7.79 -13.71 6.79
N SER A 154 -8.26 -14.72 7.51
CA SER A 154 -7.46 -15.92 7.84
C SER A 154 -7.05 -16.70 6.59
N ASP A 155 -7.71 -16.43 5.45
CA ASP A 155 -7.41 -16.94 4.12
C ASP A 155 -6.15 -16.33 3.47
N LEU A 156 -5.56 -15.28 4.07
CA LEU A 156 -4.44 -14.51 3.52
C LEU A 156 -4.71 -13.94 2.12
N VAL A 157 -5.99 -13.70 1.80
CA VAL A 157 -6.39 -13.03 0.57
C VAL A 157 -6.49 -11.52 0.84
N TRP A 158 -5.55 -10.77 0.28
CA TRP A 158 -5.47 -9.32 0.46
C TRP A 158 -6.49 -8.59 -0.41
N ARG A 159 -7.08 -7.54 0.16
CA ARG A 159 -8.14 -6.72 -0.43
C ARG A 159 -7.85 -5.26 -0.11
N LEU A 160 -8.10 -4.36 -1.07
CA LEU A 160 -8.15 -2.92 -0.79
C LEU A 160 -9.51 -2.59 -0.17
N ALA A 161 -9.49 -1.91 0.97
CA ALA A 161 -10.70 -1.50 1.69
C ALA A 161 -10.37 -0.29 2.55
N ASP A 162 -11.35 0.59 2.78
CA ASP A 162 -11.20 1.61 3.82
C ASP A 162 -11.10 0.94 5.21
N ILE A 163 -10.39 1.55 6.16
CA ILE A 163 -10.22 1.00 7.51
C ILE A 163 -11.58 0.73 8.19
N SER A 164 -12.60 1.55 7.91
CA SER A 164 -13.97 1.36 8.43
C SER A 164 -14.67 0.11 7.90
N GLN A 165 -14.16 -0.49 6.81
CA GLN A 165 -14.73 -1.64 6.13
C GLN A 165 -13.98 -2.94 6.39
N PHE A 166 -12.84 -2.90 7.08
CA PHE A 166 -12.00 -4.08 7.33
C PHE A 166 -12.76 -5.26 7.91
N ASN A 167 -13.66 -5.02 8.88
CA ASN A 167 -14.46 -6.09 9.46
C ASN A 167 -15.33 -6.78 8.39
N SER A 168 -16.11 -6.01 7.63
CA SER A 168 -16.96 -6.57 6.57
C SER A 168 -16.20 -7.17 5.39
N ALA A 169 -15.01 -6.65 5.07
CA ALA A 169 -14.22 -7.10 3.92
C ALA A 169 -13.33 -8.30 4.23
N CYS A 170 -12.90 -8.45 5.50
CA CYS A 170 -11.78 -9.31 5.87
C CYS A 170 -11.93 -10.04 7.22
N ALA A 171 -13.01 -9.91 8.00
CA ALA A 171 -13.17 -10.65 9.27
C ALA A 171 -13.57 -12.14 9.10
N ILE A 172 -13.09 -12.78 8.03
CA ILE A 172 -13.36 -14.20 7.70
C ILE A 172 -12.22 -15.09 8.21
#